data_AF-A0A2S1SHK6-F1
#
_entry.id   AF-A0A2S1SHK6-F1
#
_cell.length_a   1.000
_cell.length_b   1.000
_cell.length_c   1.000
_cell.angle_alpha   90.00
_cell.angle_beta   90.00
_cell.angle_gamma   90.00
#
_symmetry.space_group_name_H-M   'P 1'
#
loop_
_entity.id
_entity.type
_entity.pdbx_description
1 polymer ?
#
loop_
_entity_poly.entity_id
_entity_poly.type
_entity_poly.pdbx_seq_one_letter_code
_entity_poly.pdbx_strand_id
1 'polypeptide(L)'
;MKIQKVLITMLLMTGLYAASQTSKDSLQMIKNTEKAQSLYKEITEQKLKLSALESKLSEVQAEANEKESEARESSAANKKAASKLEDDLDSRRKARRARNAGDEAADDAKKARKANNRLEDAEKDVKKLRSKIKSNEKKLEKIQKELPSGIILE
;
A
#
# COMPACT_ATOMS: atom_id res chain seq x y z
N MET A 1 -46.05 -66.10 -5.96
CA MET A 1 -45.69 -64.98 -6.88
C MET A 1 -46.15 -63.58 -6.40
N LYS A 2 -46.56 -63.36 -5.14
CA LYS A 2 -46.97 -62.02 -4.65
C LYS A 2 -45.87 -61.29 -3.87
N ILE A 3 -44.97 -62.02 -3.18
CA ILE A 3 -43.92 -61.43 -2.33
C ILE A 3 -42.74 -60.90 -3.15
N GLN A 4 -42.43 -61.53 -4.28
CA GLN A 4 -41.34 -61.13 -5.18
C GLN A 4 -41.62 -59.80 -5.92
N LYS A 5 -42.89 -59.43 -6.10
CA LYS A 5 -43.28 -58.15 -6.71
C LYS A 5 -43.18 -56.96 -5.75
N VAL A 6 -43.28 -57.20 -4.43
CA VAL A 6 -43.19 -56.17 -3.38
C VAL A 6 -41.74 -55.76 -3.12
N LEU A 7 -40.80 -56.72 -3.22
CA LEU A 7 -39.37 -56.46 -3.04
C LEU A 7 -38.75 -55.65 -4.18
N ILE A 8 -39.26 -55.79 -5.40
CA ILE A 8 -38.78 -55.04 -6.58
C ILE A 8 -39.33 -53.60 -6.60
N THR A 9 -40.52 -53.36 -6.05
CA THR A 9 -41.10 -52.01 -5.97
C THR A 9 -40.45 -51.15 -4.88
N MET A 10 -39.93 -51.76 -3.81
CA MET A 10 -39.24 -51.03 -2.74
C MET A 10 -37.81 -50.63 -3.13
N LEU A 11 -37.17 -51.36 -4.06
CA LEU A 11 -35.81 -51.07 -4.55
C LEU A 11 -35.76 -49.91 -5.58
N LEU A 12 -36.90 -49.54 -6.18
CA LEU A 12 -36.99 -48.47 -7.18
C LEU A 12 -37.23 -47.07 -6.59
N MET A 13 -37.60 -46.96 -5.31
CA MET A 13 -37.88 -45.67 -4.66
C MET A 13 -36.68 -45.03 -3.94
N THR A 14 -35.56 -45.75 -3.78
CA THR A 14 -34.37 -45.22 -3.10
C THR A 14 -33.38 -44.49 -4.03
N GLY A 15 -33.62 -44.47 -5.34
CA GLY A 15 -32.68 -43.93 -6.33
C GLY A 15 -32.84 -42.44 -6.70
N LEU A 16 -33.93 -41.77 -6.29
CA LEU A 16 -34.28 -40.43 -6.80
C LEU A 16 -33.84 -39.25 -5.91
N TYR A 17 -33.27 -39.50 -4.73
CA TYR A 17 -32.92 -38.43 -3.79
C TYR A 17 -31.51 -37.82 -3.96
N ALA A 18 -30.68 -38.37 -4.85
CA ALA A 18 -29.30 -37.90 -5.03
C ALA A 18 -29.13 -36.77 -6.08
N ALA A 19 -30.14 -36.44 -6.87
CA ALA A 19 -29.97 -35.62 -8.08
C ALA A 19 -30.25 -34.11 -7.93
N SER A 20 -30.70 -33.62 -6.77
CA SER A 20 -31.18 -32.23 -6.61
C SER A 20 -30.27 -31.28 -5.80
N GLN A 21 -29.09 -31.74 -5.35
CA GLN A 21 -28.17 -30.89 -4.58
C GLN A 21 -27.02 -30.25 -5.39
N THR A 22 -26.79 -30.66 -6.65
CA THR A 22 -25.59 -30.27 -7.42
C THR A 22 -25.63 -28.87 -8.06
N SER A 23 -26.83 -28.31 -8.29
CA SER A 23 -27.00 -27.06 -9.05
C SER A 23 -26.72 -25.77 -8.25
N LYS A 24 -26.99 -25.76 -6.94
CA LYS A 24 -26.64 -24.61 -6.05
C LYS A 24 -25.13 -24.48 -5.88
N ASP A 25 -24.46 -25.60 -5.70
CA ASP A 25 -23.01 -25.65 -5.52
C ASP A 25 -22.28 -25.18 -6.79
N SER A 26 -22.79 -25.53 -7.98
CA SER A 26 -22.22 -25.12 -9.26
C SER A 26 -22.31 -23.60 -9.49
N LEU A 27 -23.43 -22.98 -9.12
CA LEU A 27 -23.61 -21.52 -9.25
C LEU A 27 -22.74 -20.74 -8.26
N GLN A 28 -22.58 -21.28 -7.05
CA GLN A 28 -21.72 -20.69 -6.02
C GLN A 28 -20.23 -20.80 -6.40
N MET A 29 -19.85 -21.92 -7.02
CA MET A 29 -18.52 -22.11 -7.61
C MET A 29 -18.17 -21.07 -8.67
N ILE A 30 -19.06 -20.84 -9.64
CA ILE A 30 -18.86 -19.83 -10.69
C ILE A 30 -18.71 -18.43 -10.08
N LYS A 31 -19.54 -18.08 -9.09
CA LYS A 31 -19.42 -16.79 -8.39
C LYS A 31 -18.10 -16.67 -7.63
N ASN A 32 -17.60 -17.74 -7.05
CA ASN A 32 -16.33 -17.74 -6.33
C ASN A 32 -15.14 -17.64 -7.27
N THR A 33 -15.16 -18.29 -8.43
CA THR A 33 -14.11 -18.16 -9.46
C THR A 33 -14.09 -16.74 -10.06
N GLU A 34 -15.25 -16.15 -10.37
CA GLU A 34 -15.34 -14.76 -10.84
C GLU A 34 -14.77 -13.77 -9.82
N LYS A 35 -15.12 -13.93 -8.54
CA LYS A 35 -14.57 -13.09 -7.44
C LYS A 35 -13.07 -13.29 -7.24
N ALA A 36 -12.59 -14.53 -7.38
CA ALA A 36 -11.15 -14.80 -7.30
C ALA A 36 -10.41 -14.09 -8.44
N GLN A 37 -10.91 -14.20 -9.68
CA GLN A 37 -10.33 -13.53 -10.84
C GLN A 37 -10.34 -12.00 -10.71
N SER A 38 -11.42 -11.40 -10.19
CA SER A 38 -11.46 -9.95 -9.96
C SER A 38 -10.44 -9.52 -8.90
N LEU A 39 -10.35 -10.25 -7.79
CA LEU A 39 -9.35 -10.01 -6.74
C LEU A 39 -7.92 -10.16 -7.26
N TYR A 40 -7.64 -11.15 -8.11
CA TYR A 40 -6.34 -11.31 -8.75
C TYR A 40 -5.97 -10.07 -9.59
N LYS A 41 -6.90 -9.59 -10.43
CA LYS A 41 -6.68 -8.37 -11.22
C LYS A 41 -6.41 -7.16 -10.31
N GLU A 42 -7.23 -6.96 -9.28
CA GLU A 42 -7.04 -5.88 -8.31
C GLU A 42 -5.69 -5.96 -7.60
N ILE A 43 -5.27 -7.15 -7.15
CA ILE A 43 -3.98 -7.34 -6.48
C ILE A 43 -2.83 -7.02 -7.42
N THR A 44 -2.90 -7.48 -8.67
CA THR A 44 -1.88 -7.19 -9.69
C THR A 44 -1.78 -5.70 -9.97
N GLU A 45 -2.90 -5.02 -10.18
CA GLU A 45 -2.92 -3.56 -10.37
C GLU A 45 -2.37 -2.81 -9.14
N GLN A 46 -2.72 -3.26 -7.93
CA GLN A 46 -2.20 -2.68 -6.69
C GLN A 46 -0.70 -2.91 -6.53
N LYS A 47 -0.17 -4.09 -6.92
CA LYS A 47 1.27 -4.39 -6.90
C LYS A 47 2.03 -3.53 -7.91
N LEU A 48 1.47 -3.29 -9.09
CA LEU A 48 2.04 -2.35 -10.06
C LEU A 48 2.08 -0.91 -9.50
N LYS A 49 0.97 -0.45 -8.90
CA LYS A 49 0.91 0.86 -8.22
C LYS A 49 1.90 0.96 -7.07
N LEU A 50 2.08 -0.12 -6.32
CA LEU A 50 3.05 -0.18 -5.22
C LEU A 50 4.48 -0.01 -5.74
N SER A 51 4.85 -0.72 -6.79
CA SER A 51 6.17 -0.57 -7.41
C SER A 51 6.41 0.87 -7.90
N ALA A 52 5.42 1.49 -8.53
CA ALA A 52 5.52 2.90 -8.94
C ALA A 52 5.69 3.85 -7.74
N LEU A 53 4.96 3.63 -6.64
CA LEU A 53 5.10 4.42 -5.42
C LEU A 53 6.44 4.20 -4.72
N GLU A 54 6.98 2.99 -4.73
CA GLU A 54 8.30 2.68 -4.18
C GLU A 54 9.42 3.38 -4.95
N SER A 55 9.34 3.42 -6.29
CA SER A 55 10.26 4.22 -7.11
C SER A 55 10.18 5.70 -6.77
N LYS A 56 8.96 6.24 -6.69
CA LYS A 56 8.73 7.65 -6.32
C LYS A 56 9.19 7.96 -4.89
N LEU A 57 9.05 7.01 -3.97
CA LEU A 57 9.51 7.16 -2.59
C LEU A 57 11.02 7.40 -2.54
N SER A 58 11.79 6.68 -3.38
CA SER A 58 13.24 6.89 -3.48
C SER A 58 13.58 8.31 -3.96
N GLU A 59 12.85 8.85 -4.92
CA GLU A 59 13.06 10.22 -5.43
C GLU A 59 12.75 11.26 -4.35
N VAL A 60 11.61 11.12 -3.68
CA VAL A 60 11.20 12.05 -2.61
C VAL A 60 12.13 11.96 -1.40
N GLN A 61 12.64 10.77 -1.08
CA GLN A 61 13.64 10.58 -0.03
C GLN A 61 14.96 11.28 -0.38
N ALA A 62 15.41 11.21 -1.64
CA ALA A 62 16.59 11.94 -2.10
C ALA A 62 16.39 13.46 -1.99
N GLU A 63 15.24 13.98 -2.44
CA GLU A 63 14.89 15.41 -2.30
C GLU A 63 14.89 15.84 -0.83
N ALA A 64 14.29 15.04 0.06
CA ALA A 64 14.26 15.32 1.49
C ALA A 64 15.66 15.41 2.10
N ASN A 65 16.54 14.46 1.77
CA ASN A 65 17.93 14.45 2.24
C ASN A 65 18.73 15.65 1.70
N GLU A 66 18.53 16.01 0.43
CA GLU A 66 19.17 17.18 -0.17
C GLU A 66 18.75 18.47 0.54
N LYS A 67 17.44 18.67 0.72
CA LYS A 67 16.92 19.87 1.42
C LYS A 67 17.31 19.92 2.89
N GLU A 68 17.44 18.78 3.55
CA GLU A 68 17.99 18.73 4.90
C GLU A 68 19.48 19.12 4.93
N SER A 69 20.28 18.69 3.94
CA SER A 69 21.68 19.08 3.83
C SER A 69 21.82 20.60 3.62
N GLU A 70 21.07 21.16 2.67
CA GLU A 70 21.03 22.61 2.42
C GLU A 70 20.66 23.38 3.71
N ALA A 71 19.62 22.94 4.43
CA ALA A 71 19.21 23.58 5.67
C ALA A 71 20.30 23.53 6.77
N ARG A 72 21.06 22.43 6.85
CA ARG A 72 22.18 22.29 7.79
C ARG A 72 23.32 23.24 7.44
N GLU A 73 23.65 23.35 6.16
CA GLU A 73 24.69 24.26 5.66
C GLU A 73 24.32 25.72 5.92
N SER A 74 23.11 26.13 5.54
CA SER A 74 22.60 27.49 5.78
C SER A 74 22.52 27.81 7.27
N SER A 75 22.11 26.85 8.11
CA SER A 75 22.15 27.02 9.58
C SER A 75 23.56 27.22 10.12
N ALA A 76 24.56 26.49 9.59
CA ALA A 76 25.95 26.67 9.98
C ALA A 76 26.50 28.04 9.53
N ALA A 77 26.14 28.47 8.32
CA ALA A 77 26.50 29.78 7.79
C ALA A 77 25.90 30.92 8.64
N ASN A 78 24.63 30.80 9.03
CA ASN A 78 23.98 31.73 9.95
C ASN A 78 24.73 31.80 11.29
N LYS A 79 25.01 30.66 11.91
CA LYS A 79 25.76 30.61 13.17
C LYS A 79 27.12 31.30 13.06
N LYS A 80 27.84 31.09 11.95
CA LYS A 80 29.13 31.74 11.68
C LYS A 80 28.98 33.26 11.47
N ALA A 81 27.92 33.70 10.79
CA ALA A 81 27.67 35.12 10.56
C ALA A 81 27.26 35.84 11.85
N ALA A 82 26.46 35.19 12.69
CA ALA A 82 26.07 35.67 14.00
C ALA A 82 27.28 35.83 14.94
N SER A 83 28.14 34.81 15.02
CA SER A 83 29.38 34.89 15.82
C SER A 83 30.29 36.04 15.36
N LYS A 84 30.43 36.26 14.04
CA LYS A 84 31.22 37.40 13.54
C LYS A 84 30.63 38.77 13.87
N LEU A 85 29.31 38.87 14.01
CA LEU A 85 28.62 40.09 14.44
C LEU A 85 28.82 40.31 15.95
N GLU A 86 28.78 39.24 16.74
CA GLU A 86 29.04 39.29 18.18
C GLU A 86 30.41 39.91 18.50
N ASP A 87 31.44 39.61 17.69
CA ASP A 87 32.77 40.20 17.83
C ASP A 87 32.83 41.72 17.53
N ASP A 88 31.81 42.30 16.89
CA ASP A 88 31.79 43.69 16.41
C ASP A 88 30.36 44.15 16.13
N LEU A 89 29.65 44.44 17.23
CA LEU A 89 28.22 44.72 17.24
C LEU A 89 27.85 46.01 16.49
N ASP A 90 28.76 46.98 16.42
CA ASP A 90 28.53 48.28 15.77
C ASP A 90 28.63 48.21 14.23
N SER A 91 29.11 47.08 13.70
CA SER A 91 29.28 46.91 12.26
C SER A 91 27.98 46.62 11.53
N ARG A 92 27.40 47.66 10.92
CA ARG A 92 26.23 47.56 10.04
C ARG A 92 26.37 46.49 8.95
N ARG A 93 27.58 46.29 8.40
CA ARG A 93 27.84 45.28 7.37
C ARG A 93 27.75 43.86 7.92
N LYS A 94 28.29 43.60 9.11
CA LYS A 94 28.19 42.30 9.77
C LYS A 94 26.75 42.00 10.17
N ALA A 95 26.02 43.02 10.67
CA ALA A 95 24.61 42.89 11.02
C ALA A 95 23.75 42.48 9.81
N ARG A 96 23.95 43.14 8.66
CA ARG A 96 23.27 42.79 7.40
C ARG A 96 23.58 41.36 6.96
N ARG A 97 24.83 40.91 7.05
CA ARG A 97 25.23 39.55 6.67
C ARG A 97 24.60 38.49 7.57
N ALA A 98 24.62 38.72 8.90
CA ALA A 98 23.99 37.82 9.86
C ALA A 98 22.49 37.70 9.62
N ARG A 99 21.81 38.83 9.37
CA ARG A 99 20.40 38.83 9.00
C ARG A 99 20.11 38.02 7.73
N ASN A 100 20.84 38.29 6.64
CA ASN A 100 20.62 37.59 5.38
C ASN A 100 20.86 36.07 5.52
N ALA A 101 21.90 35.67 6.25
CA ALA A 101 22.17 34.26 6.51
C ALA A 101 21.08 33.62 7.39
N GLY A 102 20.50 34.38 8.33
CA GLY A 102 19.35 33.96 9.12
C GLY A 102 18.09 33.74 8.28
N ASP A 103 17.81 34.67 7.36
CA ASP A 103 16.67 34.57 6.44
C ASP A 103 16.81 33.35 5.51
N GLU A 104 18.00 33.14 4.93
CA GLU A 104 18.32 31.97 4.09
C GLU A 104 18.18 30.64 4.87
N ALA A 105 18.74 30.57 6.08
CA ALA A 105 18.59 29.39 6.94
C ALA A 105 17.14 29.10 7.31
N ALA A 106 16.32 30.13 7.53
CA ALA A 106 14.89 29.97 7.81
C ALA A 106 14.13 29.42 6.60
N ASP A 107 14.43 29.93 5.41
CA ASP A 107 13.81 29.48 4.17
C ASP A 107 14.19 28.03 3.83
N ASP A 108 15.47 27.66 3.97
CA ASP A 108 15.92 26.29 3.70
C ASP A 108 15.38 25.31 4.74
N ALA A 109 15.34 25.68 6.02
CA ALA A 109 14.66 24.88 7.04
C ALA A 109 13.18 24.65 6.72
N LYS A 110 12.50 25.65 6.14
CA LYS A 110 11.11 25.51 5.70
C LYS A 110 10.98 24.57 4.49
N LYS A 111 11.91 24.64 3.53
CA LYS A 111 11.95 23.70 2.39
C LYS A 111 12.19 22.27 2.88
N ALA A 112 13.15 22.05 3.77
CA ALA A 112 13.45 20.74 4.37
C ALA A 112 12.22 20.14 5.06
N ARG A 113 11.50 20.93 5.88
CA ARG A 113 10.25 20.47 6.51
C ARG A 113 9.19 20.06 5.49
N LYS A 114 9.02 20.84 4.42
CA LYS A 114 8.06 20.50 3.37
C LYS A 114 8.44 19.22 2.63
N ALA A 115 9.72 19.02 2.34
CA ALA A 115 10.21 17.80 1.70
C ALA A 115 10.01 16.58 2.62
N ASN A 116 10.32 16.70 3.92
CA ASN A 116 10.06 15.64 4.90
C ASN A 116 8.58 15.30 5.03
N ASN A 117 7.68 16.29 5.01
CA ASN A 117 6.24 16.03 5.03
C ASN A 117 5.80 15.24 3.78
N ARG A 118 6.33 15.58 2.59
CA ARG A 118 6.06 14.82 1.36
C ARG A 118 6.56 13.39 1.45
N LEU A 119 7.74 13.18 2.05
CA LEU A 119 8.29 11.85 2.29
C LEU A 119 7.36 11.03 3.20
N GLU A 120 6.93 11.62 4.32
CA GLU A 120 6.02 10.96 5.27
C GLU A 120 4.68 10.58 4.60
N ASP A 121 4.13 11.47 3.76
CA ASP A 121 2.91 11.20 3.01
C ASP A 121 3.09 10.05 2.00
N ALA A 122 4.23 10.03 1.29
CA ALA A 122 4.56 8.93 0.37
C ALA A 122 4.70 7.59 1.12
N GLU A 123 5.37 7.57 2.27
CA GLU A 123 5.49 6.38 3.13
C GLU A 123 4.12 5.88 3.62
N LYS A 124 3.22 6.80 4.02
CA LYS A 124 1.85 6.47 4.40
C LYS A 124 1.08 5.83 3.26
N ASP A 125 1.20 6.36 2.05
CA ASP A 125 0.54 5.81 0.87
C ASP A 125 1.03 4.41 0.53
N VAL A 126 2.35 4.18 0.57
CA VAL A 126 2.96 2.85 0.42
C VAL A 126 2.43 1.89 1.48
N LYS A 127 2.44 2.29 2.77
CA LYS A 127 1.94 1.45 3.88
C LYS A 127 0.46 1.11 3.71
N LYS A 128 -0.36 2.09 3.33
CA LYS A 128 -1.80 1.92 3.10
C LYS A 128 -2.04 0.94 1.95
N LEU A 129 -1.30 1.06 0.85
CA LEU A 129 -1.45 0.18 -0.30
C LEU A 129 -0.99 -1.26 0.01
N ARG A 130 0.14 -1.43 0.70
CA ARG A 130 0.60 -2.73 1.21
C ARG A 130 -0.46 -3.40 2.10
N SER A 131 -1.09 -2.63 2.99
CA SER A 131 -2.17 -3.15 3.83
C SER A 131 -3.41 -3.57 3.03
N LYS A 132 -3.76 -2.83 1.96
CA LYS A 132 -4.86 -3.20 1.06
C LYS A 132 -4.57 -4.49 0.31
N ILE A 133 -3.37 -4.61 -0.27
CA ILE A 133 -2.91 -5.82 -0.95
C ILE A 133 -3.02 -7.02 -0.01
N LYS A 134 -2.47 -6.92 1.20
CA LYS A 134 -2.53 -8.01 2.21
C LYS A 134 -3.97 -8.39 2.58
N SER A 135 -4.87 -7.43 2.65
CA SER A 135 -6.30 -7.69 2.91
C SER A 135 -6.95 -8.43 1.74
N ASN A 136 -6.65 -8.02 0.50
CA ASN A 136 -7.16 -8.67 -0.70
C ASN A 136 -6.57 -10.08 -0.89
N GLU A 137 -5.28 -10.29 -0.61
CA GLU A 137 -4.63 -11.60 -0.62
C GLU A 137 -5.27 -12.56 0.39
N LYS A 138 -5.60 -12.09 1.61
CA LYS A 138 -6.35 -12.90 2.59
C LYS A 138 -7.74 -13.28 2.12
N LYS A 139 -8.46 -12.36 1.46
CA LYS A 139 -9.78 -12.65 0.88
C LYS A 139 -9.66 -13.70 -0.22
N LEU A 140 -8.65 -13.56 -1.07
CA LEU A 140 -8.37 -14.51 -2.14
C LEU A 140 -8.06 -15.90 -1.59
N GLU A 141 -7.19 -16.00 -0.58
CA GLU A 141 -6.87 -17.25 0.10
C GLU A 141 -8.12 -17.92 0.70
N LYS A 142 -9.03 -17.13 1.28
CA LYS A 142 -10.30 -17.64 1.80
C LYS A 142 -11.18 -18.21 0.69
N ILE A 143 -11.32 -17.51 -0.43
CA ILE A 143 -12.10 -17.98 -1.58
C ILE A 143 -11.46 -19.25 -2.17
N GLN A 144 -10.13 -19.32 -2.25
CA GLN A 144 -9.41 -20.51 -2.73
C GLN A 144 -9.65 -21.73 -1.84
N LYS A 145 -9.67 -21.56 -0.51
CA LYS A 145 -10.02 -22.63 0.44
C LYS A 145 -11.46 -23.13 0.29
N GLU A 146 -12.36 -22.28 -0.19
CA GLU A 146 -13.76 -22.62 -0.47
C GLU A 146 -13.94 -23.28 -1.86
N LEU A 147 -12.91 -23.30 -2.71
CA LEU A 147 -12.92 -24.03 -3.98
C LEU A 147 -12.41 -25.48 -3.74
N PRO A 148 -13.09 -26.52 -4.22
CA PRO A 148 -12.59 -27.89 -4.17
C PRO A 148 -11.22 -27.99 -4.86
N SER A 149 -10.32 -28.75 -4.22
CA SER A 149 -8.95 -29.03 -4.66
C SER A 149 -8.95 -29.64 -6.08
N GLY A 150 -8.81 -28.79 -7.09
CA GLY A 150 -8.87 -29.19 -8.49
C GLY A 150 -8.90 -28.02 -9.49
N ILE A 151 -9.26 -26.81 -9.06
CA ILE A 151 -9.19 -25.60 -9.88
C ILE A 151 -8.03 -24.74 -9.37
N ILE A 152 -6.83 -25.02 -9.86
CA ILE A 152 -5.70 -24.11 -9.74
C ILE A 152 -5.91 -23.04 -10.82
N LEU A 153 -6.22 -21.81 -10.41
CA LEU A 153 -6.15 -20.65 -11.29
C LEU A 153 -4.66 -20.28 -11.38
N GLU A 154 -3.97 -20.86 -12.37
CA GLU A 154 -2.63 -20.41 -12.81
C GLU A 154 -2.68 -18.99 -13.39
#